data_AF-U1F9W8-F1
#
_entry.id   AF-U1F9W8-F1
#
_cell.length_a   1.000
_cell.length_b   1.000
_cell.length_c   1.000
_cell.angle_alpha   90.00
_cell.angle_beta   90.00
_cell.angle_gamma   90.00
#
_symmetry.space_group_name_H-M   'P 1'
#
loop_
_entity.id
_entity.type
_entity.pdbx_description
1 polymer ?
#
loop_
_entity_poly.entity_id
_entity_poly.type
_entity_poly.pdbx_seq_one_letter_code
_entity_poly.pdbx_strand_id
1 'polypeptide(L)'
;LKTAVSRWVETQQRDDVEFRVEDVAASFQEAVADVLTAKAVDMCQEYDLKHFLIGGGVAANSRLRTLLAERMEAAGVELRRPRPGLCTDNGALIAALGVQVVKAGLPPSSMDISADSRLPIETVLV
;
A
#
# COMPACT_ATOMS: atom_id res chain seq x y z
N LEU A 1 -7.96 8.79 7.87
CA LEU A 1 -9.08 7.86 8.15
C LEU A 1 -8.81 6.98 9.37
N LYS A 2 -7.77 6.11 9.41
CA LYS A 2 -7.53 5.21 10.57
C LYS A 2 -7.50 5.92 11.93
N THR A 3 -6.77 7.04 12.03
CA THR A 3 -6.63 7.80 13.28
C THR A 3 -7.93 8.47 13.68
N ALA A 4 -8.74 8.91 12.72
CA ALA A 4 -10.05 9.49 13.00
C ALA A 4 -11.01 8.44 13.55
N VAL A 5 -11.03 7.24 12.95
CA VAL A 5 -11.86 6.12 13.43
C VAL A 5 -11.41 5.65 14.81
N SER A 6 -10.10 5.51 15.06
CA SER A 6 -9.56 5.17 16.40
C SER A 6 -10.02 6.18 17.45
N ARG A 7 -9.85 7.48 17.17
CA ARG A 7 -10.27 8.55 18.09
C ARG A 7 -11.77 8.59 18.31
N TRP A 8 -12.56 8.29 17.28
CA TRP A 8 -14.00 8.20 17.41
C TRP A 8 -14.39 7.04 18.35
N VAL A 9 -13.83 5.85 18.15
CA VAL A 9 -14.02 4.69 19.03
C VAL A 9 -13.65 5.02 20.48
N GLU A 10 -12.48 5.61 20.70
CA GLU A 10 -12.02 6.06 22.03
C GLU A 10 -12.99 7.06 22.69
N THR A 11 -13.57 7.96 21.89
CA THR A 11 -14.55 8.95 22.36
C THR A 11 -15.86 8.28 22.76
N GLN A 12 -16.41 7.40 21.91
CA GLN A 12 -17.65 6.69 22.21
C GLN A 12 -17.53 5.82 23.47
N GLN A 13 -16.38 5.17 23.68
CA GLN A 13 -16.10 4.39 24.89
C GLN A 13 -16.03 5.26 26.14
N ARG A 14 -15.38 6.44 26.04
CA ARG A 14 -15.30 7.38 27.17
C ARG A 14 -16.67 7.93 27.55
N ASP A 15 -17.51 8.18 26.56
CA ASP A 15 -18.83 8.78 26.74
C ASP A 15 -19.93 7.71 27.02
N ASP A 16 -19.53 6.46 27.27
CA ASP A 16 -20.38 5.29 27.58
C ASP A 16 -21.51 5.05 26.55
N VAL A 17 -21.22 5.36 25.28
CA VAL A 17 -22.15 5.11 24.18
C VAL A 17 -22.04 3.65 23.75
N GLU A 18 -23.17 2.96 23.62
CA GLU A 18 -23.21 1.58 23.14
C GLU A 18 -22.93 1.50 21.62
N PHE A 19 -21.93 0.70 21.23
CA PHE A 19 -21.63 0.38 19.83
C PHE A 19 -20.90 -0.96 19.73
N ARG A 20 -20.82 -1.50 18.51
CA ARG A 20 -20.10 -2.74 18.20
C ARG A 20 -18.81 -2.41 17.46
N VAL A 21 -17.66 -2.68 18.09
CA VAL A 21 -16.35 -2.36 17.51
C VAL A 21 -16.08 -3.17 16.23
N GLU A 22 -16.65 -4.36 16.14
CA GLU A 22 -16.55 -5.25 14.98
C GLU A 22 -17.22 -4.62 13.76
N ASP A 23 -18.39 -4.03 13.94
CA ASP A 23 -19.14 -3.39 12.85
C ASP A 23 -18.42 -2.13 12.36
N VAL A 24 -17.82 -1.37 13.28
CA VAL A 24 -17.00 -0.19 12.95
C VAL A 24 -15.74 -0.61 12.19
N ALA A 25 -15.04 -1.65 12.64
CA ALA A 25 -13.84 -2.15 11.99
C ALA A 25 -14.13 -2.71 10.59
N ALA A 26 -15.22 -3.47 10.43
CA ALA A 26 -15.67 -3.99 9.15
C ALA A 26 -16.05 -2.84 8.19
N SER A 27 -16.86 -1.89 8.65
CA SER A 27 -17.29 -0.73 7.84
C SER A 27 -16.10 0.14 7.42
N PHE A 28 -15.13 0.36 8.32
CA PHE A 28 -13.90 1.07 8.00
C PHE A 28 -13.07 0.31 6.95
N GLN A 29 -12.89 -0.99 7.13
CA GLN A 29 -12.14 -1.82 6.18
C GLN A 29 -12.77 -1.79 4.79
N GLU A 30 -14.10 -1.94 4.69
CA GLU A 30 -14.80 -1.88 3.40
C GLU A 30 -14.68 -0.51 2.76
N ALA A 31 -14.90 0.59 3.51
CA ALA A 31 -14.77 1.93 2.96
C ALA A 31 -13.36 2.21 2.40
N VAL A 32 -12.32 1.74 3.10
CA VAL A 32 -10.94 1.88 2.62
C VAL A 32 -10.68 1.00 1.40
N ALA A 33 -11.09 -0.28 1.44
CA ALA A 33 -10.87 -1.20 0.34
C ALA A 33 -11.61 -0.76 -0.93
N ASP A 34 -12.86 -0.32 -0.80
CA ASP A 34 -13.68 0.16 -1.90
C ASP A 34 -13.03 1.36 -2.61
N VAL A 35 -12.72 2.42 -1.87
CA VAL A 35 -12.15 3.64 -2.46
C VAL A 35 -10.79 3.37 -3.11
N LEU A 36 -9.91 2.60 -2.46
CA LEU A 36 -8.58 2.32 -3.01
C LEU A 36 -8.67 1.48 -4.29
N THR A 37 -9.54 0.47 -4.32
CA THR A 37 -9.67 -0.41 -5.48
C THR A 37 -10.41 0.25 -6.64
N ALA A 38 -11.43 1.08 -6.37
CA ALA A 38 -12.12 1.85 -7.40
C ALA A 38 -11.13 2.77 -8.13
N LYS A 39 -10.38 3.59 -7.38
CA LYS A 39 -9.38 4.49 -7.96
C LYS A 39 -8.27 3.77 -8.71
N ALA A 40 -7.86 2.59 -8.24
CA ALA A 40 -6.87 1.79 -8.94
C ALA A 40 -7.37 1.34 -10.32
N VAL A 41 -8.64 0.93 -10.42
CA VAL A 41 -9.28 0.55 -11.68
C VAL A 41 -9.46 1.77 -12.59
N ASP A 42 -9.98 2.87 -12.05
CA ASP A 42 -10.17 4.12 -12.80
C ASP A 42 -8.87 4.56 -13.47
N MET A 43 -7.77 4.54 -12.72
CA MET A 43 -6.43 4.85 -13.25
C MET A 43 -6.01 3.85 -14.33
N CYS A 44 -6.23 2.54 -14.14
CA CYS A 44 -5.86 1.58 -15.18
C CYS A 44 -6.62 1.80 -16.48
N GLN A 45 -7.90 2.19 -16.41
CA GLN A 45 -8.72 2.49 -17.58
C GLN A 45 -8.31 3.80 -18.24
N GLU A 46 -8.09 4.86 -17.45
CA GLU A 46 -7.68 6.19 -17.94
C GLU A 46 -6.36 6.14 -18.72
N TYR A 47 -5.40 5.33 -18.24
CA TYR A 47 -4.06 5.23 -18.83
C TYR A 47 -3.84 3.96 -19.68
N ASP A 48 -4.90 3.21 -20.00
CA ASP A 48 -4.87 1.93 -20.74
C ASP A 48 -3.80 0.93 -20.23
N LEU A 49 -3.68 0.83 -18.90
CA LEU A 49 -2.69 -0.03 -18.25
C LEU A 49 -3.16 -1.49 -18.28
N LYS A 50 -2.25 -2.40 -18.64
CA LYS A 50 -2.50 -3.86 -18.62
C LYS A 50 -2.05 -4.55 -17.34
N HIS A 51 -1.24 -3.87 -16.52
CA HIS A 51 -0.68 -4.43 -15.30
C HIS A 51 -0.83 -3.43 -14.16
N PHE A 52 -1.25 -3.94 -13.00
CA PHE A 52 -1.30 -3.18 -11.76
C PHE A 52 -0.49 -3.90 -10.68
N LEU A 53 0.41 -3.21 -10.01
CA LEU A 53 1.18 -3.77 -8.90
C LEU A 53 0.80 -3.08 -7.59
N ILE A 54 0.50 -3.89 -6.56
CA ILE A 54 0.28 -3.40 -5.20
C ILE A 54 1.43 -3.83 -4.27
N GLY A 55 1.97 -2.87 -3.52
CA GLY A 55 3.02 -3.07 -2.51
C GLY A 55 2.72 -2.33 -1.20
N GLY A 56 3.60 -2.48 -0.21
CA GLY A 56 3.46 -1.89 1.12
C GLY A 56 2.60 -2.71 2.10
N GLY A 57 2.70 -2.41 3.40
CA GLY A 57 2.10 -3.23 4.45
C GLY A 57 0.58 -3.40 4.35
N VAL A 58 -0.14 -2.38 3.86
CA VAL A 58 -1.60 -2.45 3.66
C VAL A 58 -1.98 -3.46 2.57
N ALA A 59 -1.09 -3.74 1.61
CA ALA A 59 -1.28 -4.74 0.57
C ALA A 59 -1.38 -6.17 1.13
N ALA A 60 -1.02 -6.40 2.40
CA ALA A 60 -1.20 -7.68 3.06
C ALA A 60 -2.67 -7.94 3.49
N ASN A 61 -3.51 -6.91 3.57
CA ASN A 61 -4.92 -7.03 3.97
C ASN A 61 -5.70 -7.94 3.01
N SER A 62 -6.29 -9.02 3.53
CA SER A 62 -6.99 -10.03 2.73
C SER A 62 -8.20 -9.46 1.98
N ARG A 63 -8.97 -8.59 2.61
CA ARG A 63 -10.18 -8.03 2.00
C ARG A 63 -9.85 -7.10 0.83
N LEU A 64 -8.90 -6.18 1.02
CA LEU A 64 -8.38 -5.32 -0.06
C LEU A 64 -7.88 -6.16 -1.23
N ARG A 65 -7.15 -7.23 -0.93
CA ARG A 65 -6.58 -8.14 -1.93
C ARG A 65 -7.64 -8.87 -2.74
N THR A 66 -8.71 -9.33 -2.11
CA THR A 66 -9.83 -10.01 -2.78
C THR A 66 -10.56 -9.03 -3.68
N LEU A 67 -10.96 -7.88 -3.13
CA LEU A 67 -11.72 -6.87 -3.89
C LEU A 67 -10.92 -6.30 -5.07
N LEU A 68 -9.62 -6.06 -4.88
CA LEU A 68 -8.75 -5.60 -5.96
C LEU A 68 -8.62 -6.64 -7.07
N ALA A 69 -8.49 -7.93 -6.72
CA ALA A 69 -8.39 -8.99 -7.72
C ALA A 69 -9.67 -9.10 -8.55
N GLU A 70 -10.84 -9.12 -7.90
CA GLU A 70 -12.16 -9.16 -8.57
C GLU A 70 -12.33 -8.00 -9.55
N ARG A 71 -12.00 -6.77 -9.11
CA ARG A 71 -12.18 -5.58 -9.95
C ARG A 71 -11.16 -5.47 -11.09
N MET A 72 -9.91 -5.87 -10.84
CA MET A 72 -8.87 -5.87 -11.89
C MET A 72 -9.16 -6.92 -12.95
N GLU A 73 -9.62 -8.11 -12.56
CA GLU A 73 -10.06 -9.16 -13.48
C GLU A 73 -11.23 -8.67 -14.35
N ALA A 74 -12.24 -8.04 -13.74
CA ALA A 74 -13.35 -7.44 -14.47
C ALA A 74 -12.92 -6.32 -15.44
N ALA A 75 -11.84 -5.60 -15.12
CA ALA A 75 -11.26 -4.56 -15.96
C ALA A 75 -10.25 -5.09 -17.00
N GLY A 76 -9.94 -6.39 -17.01
CA GLY A 76 -8.95 -6.96 -17.92
C GLY A 76 -7.50 -6.57 -17.60
N VAL A 77 -7.20 -6.27 -16.34
CA VAL A 77 -5.89 -5.83 -15.85
C VAL A 77 -5.23 -6.94 -15.02
N GLU A 78 -3.98 -7.26 -15.31
CA GLU A 78 -3.22 -8.25 -14.53
C GLU A 78 -2.75 -7.65 -13.20
N LEU A 79 -3.27 -8.18 -12.09
CA LEU A 79 -2.82 -7.81 -10.75
C LEU A 79 -1.56 -8.56 -10.34
N ARG A 80 -0.48 -7.82 -10.06
CA ARG A 80 0.77 -8.32 -9.48
C ARG A 80 0.89 -7.93 -8.01
N ARG A 81 1.31 -8.88 -7.19
CA ARG A 81 1.47 -8.67 -5.75
C ARG A 81 2.56 -9.57 -5.17
N PRO A 82 3.42 -9.04 -4.27
CA PRO A 82 4.39 -9.87 -3.57
C PRO A 82 3.72 -10.94 -2.70
N ARG A 83 4.51 -11.94 -2.29
CA ARG A 83 4.11 -12.83 -1.19
C ARG A 83 3.89 -11.99 0.08
N PRO A 84 2.97 -12.35 0.98
CA PRO A 84 2.63 -11.52 2.15
C PRO A 84 3.85 -11.07 2.98
N GLY A 85 4.79 -11.97 3.24
CA GLY A 85 6.02 -11.66 4.00
C GLY A 85 7.02 -10.74 3.29
N LEU A 86 6.77 -10.42 2.02
CA LEU A 86 7.55 -9.45 1.24
C LEU A 86 6.82 -8.11 1.05
N CYS A 87 5.57 -7.98 1.53
CA CYS A 87 4.80 -6.72 1.40
C CYS A 87 5.20 -5.68 2.47
N THR A 88 5.74 -6.12 3.60
CA THR A 88 6.20 -5.25 4.70
C THR A 88 7.66 -4.85 4.49
N ASP A 89 8.11 -3.80 5.19
CA ASP A 89 9.51 -3.35 5.14
C ASP A 89 10.46 -4.50 5.51
N ASN A 90 11.38 -4.82 4.59
CA ASN A 90 12.32 -5.94 4.74
C ASN A 90 13.62 -5.67 3.97
N GLY A 91 14.72 -6.29 4.43
CA GLY A 91 16.04 -6.13 3.82
C GLY A 91 16.17 -6.72 2.41
N ALA A 92 15.29 -7.65 2.01
CA ALA A 92 15.34 -8.24 0.68
C ALA A 92 14.96 -7.23 -0.40
N LEU A 93 14.03 -6.30 -0.11
CA LEU A 93 13.68 -5.21 -1.02
C LEU A 93 14.88 -4.26 -1.25
N ILE A 94 15.60 -3.90 -0.18
CA ILE A 94 16.79 -3.06 -0.27
C ILE A 94 17.91 -3.75 -1.04
N ALA A 95 18.15 -5.04 -0.77
CA ALA A 95 19.15 -5.82 -1.49
C ALA A 95 18.81 -5.96 -2.99
N ALA A 96 17.55 -6.21 -3.32
CA ALA A 96 17.09 -6.30 -4.71
C ALA A 96 17.29 -4.96 -5.45
N LEU A 97 16.96 -3.83 -4.82
CA LEU A 97 17.21 -2.50 -5.38
C LEU A 97 18.70 -2.26 -5.61
N GLY A 98 19.56 -2.58 -4.62
CA GLY A 98 21.01 -2.44 -4.75
C GLY A 98 21.59 -3.24 -5.91
N VAL A 99 21.09 -4.46 -6.16
CA VAL A 99 21.49 -5.25 -7.34
C VAL A 99 21.09 -4.57 -8.65
N GLN A 100 19.89 -3.97 -8.73
CA GLN A 100 19.48 -3.23 -9.94
C GLN A 100 20.32 -1.99 -10.18
N VAL A 101 20.63 -1.24 -9.12
CA VAL A 101 21.53 -0.08 -9.12
C VAL A 101 22.90 -0.44 -9.69
N VAL A 102 23.52 -1.49 -9.16
CA VAL A 102 24.85 -1.95 -9.61
C VAL A 102 24.79 -2.43 -11.06
N LYS A 103 23.75 -3.17 -11.44
CA LYS A 103 23.55 -3.64 -12.83
C LYS A 103 23.34 -2.49 -13.82
N ALA A 104 22.74 -1.38 -13.37
CA ALA A 104 22.58 -0.17 -14.17
C ALA A 104 23.90 0.62 -14.32
N GLY A 105 24.99 0.19 -13.68
CA GLY A 105 26.30 0.85 -13.77
C GLY A 105 26.39 2.16 -13.01
N LEU A 106 25.49 2.40 -12.06
CA LEU A 106 25.49 3.62 -11.26
C LEU A 106 26.64 3.58 -10.24
N PRO A 107 27.28 4.74 -9.96
CA PRO A 107 28.36 4.79 -9.00
C PRO A 107 27.85 4.44 -7.59
N PRO A 108 28.74 3.97 -6.69
CA PRO A 108 28.39 3.82 -5.30
C PRO A 108 28.17 5.20 -4.67
N SER A 109 27.28 5.24 -3.67
CA SER A 109 27.05 6.44 -2.89
C SER A 109 28.31 6.86 -2.14
N SER A 110 28.44 8.16 -1.91
CA SER A 110 29.55 8.73 -1.17
C SER A 110 29.55 8.30 0.30
N MET A 111 30.73 8.30 0.94
CA MET A 111 30.87 7.90 2.35
C MET A 111 30.22 8.88 3.34
N ASP A 112 29.86 10.09 2.89
CA ASP A 112 29.13 11.11 3.65
C ASP A 112 27.60 11.01 3.48
N ILE A 113 27.10 9.95 2.84
CA ILE A 113 25.66 9.71 2.72
C ILE A 113 24.98 9.71 4.11
N SER A 114 23.85 10.40 4.19
CA SER A 114 23.05 10.52 5.41
C SER A 114 21.59 10.14 5.14
N ALA A 115 20.83 9.93 6.20
CA ALA A 115 19.41 9.64 6.11
C ALA A 115 18.59 10.91 5.84
N ASP A 116 17.68 10.83 4.87
CA ASP A 116 16.63 11.83 4.65
C ASP A 116 15.26 11.22 4.97
N SER A 117 14.62 11.70 6.05
CA SER A 117 13.32 11.23 6.49
C SER A 117 12.16 11.68 5.60
N ARG A 118 12.41 12.54 4.62
CA ARG A 118 11.41 13.11 3.70
C ARG A 118 11.85 12.97 2.24
N LEU A 119 12.74 12.01 1.94
CA LEU A 119 13.24 11.80 0.58
C LEU A 119 12.07 11.67 -0.40
N PRO A 120 11.96 12.54 -1.43
CA PRO A 120 10.91 12.45 -2.43
C PRO A 120 11.01 11.12 -3.20
N ILE A 121 9.86 10.56 -3.57
CA ILE A 121 9.82 9.26 -4.26
C ILE A 121 10.40 9.31 -5.68
N GLU A 122 10.36 10.48 -6.33
CA GLU A 122 11.02 10.71 -7.61
C GLU A 122 12.55 10.83 -7.50
N THR A 123 13.08 10.99 -6.30
CA THR A 123 14.52 11.16 -6.08
C THR A 123 15.19 9.81 -5.93
N VAL A 124 15.97 9.45 -6.94
CA VAL A 124 16.86 8.29 -6.88
C VAL A 124 18.26 8.77 -6.53
N LEU A 125 18.67 8.60 -5.27
CA LEU A 125 20.04 8.84 -4.82
C LEU A 125 20.83 7.56 -5.02
N VAL A 126 21.93 7.65 -5.78
CA VAL A 126 22.84 6.53 -6.04
C VAL A 126 24.26 7.00 -5.89
#